data_AF-A0A8I2KLL9-F1
#
_entry.id   AF-A0A8I2KLL9-F1
#
_cell.length_a   1.000
_cell.length_b   1.000
_cell.length_c   1.000
_cell.angle_alpha   90.00
_cell.angle_beta   90.00
_cell.angle_gamma   90.00
#
_symmetry.space_group_name_H-M   'P 1'
#
loop_
_entity.id
_entity.type
_entity.pdbx_description
1 polymer ?
#
loop_
_entity_poly.entity_id
_entity_poly.type
_entity_poly.pdbx_seq_one_letter_code
_entity_poly.pdbx_strand_id
1 'polypeptide(L)'
;MKYFSIFLILLSIVGCKSTRNTIEYTDPGFYLQPVLKMKVVPTFSNPVIYEVTRHKPYQLITTTYEGAGGYDWKGIKSKKRIELTEEQYSKLVSKLEKALVFPKDKTLGMDGDTWMLESSLYQYTAVAYWEPEYQTHKRGLEDFVRLKSYLEQLSREK
;
A
#
# COMPACT_ATOMS: atom_id res chain seq x y z
N MET A 1 50.41 -45.22 -0.03
CA MET A 1 49.13 -44.52 -0.28
C MET A 1 48.35 -44.40 1.02
N LYS A 2 48.66 -43.39 1.86
CA LYS A 2 48.09 -43.27 3.22
C LYS A 2 47.98 -41.82 3.72
N TYR A 3 47.88 -40.86 2.80
CA TYR A 3 47.79 -39.43 3.14
C TYR A 3 46.66 -38.69 2.42
N PHE A 4 45.71 -39.42 1.82
CA PHE A 4 44.60 -38.80 1.06
C PHE A 4 43.29 -38.63 1.85
N SER A 5 43.25 -39.02 3.13
CA SER A 5 42.01 -38.99 3.93
C SER A 5 41.94 -37.91 5.01
N ILE A 6 42.97 -37.08 5.17
CA ILE A 6 42.97 -36.01 6.21
C ILE A 6 42.60 -34.64 5.63
N PHE A 7 42.62 -34.47 4.31
CA PHE A 7 42.32 -33.18 3.67
C PHE A 7 40.82 -32.85 3.58
N LEU A 8 39.93 -33.81 3.90
CA LEU A 8 38.48 -33.68 3.74
C LEU A 8 37.72 -33.29 5.02
N ILE A 9 38.41 -33.11 6.15
CA ILE A 9 37.79 -32.70 7.43
C ILE A 9 38.06 -31.22 7.75
N LEU A 10 38.99 -30.56 7.05
CA LEU A 10 39.34 -29.14 7.30
C LEU A 10 38.54 -28.11 6.47
N LEU A 11 37.67 -28.55 5.57
CA LEU A 11 36.82 -27.67 4.74
C LEU A 11 35.43 -27.41 5.34
N SER A 12 35.07 -28.06 6.45
CA SER A 12 33.76 -27.90 7.10
C SER A 12 33.69 -26.79 8.15
N ILE A 13 34.76 -25.99 8.32
CA ILE A 13 34.81 -24.85 9.26
C ILE A 13 34.90 -23.50 8.51
N VAL A 14 34.55 -23.47 7.22
CA VAL A 14 34.31 -22.19 6.54
C VAL A 14 33.05 -21.58 7.14
N GLY A 15 33.29 -20.56 7.97
CA GLY A 15 32.33 -20.00 8.89
C GLY A 15 30.97 -19.71 8.25
N CYS A 16 29.93 -20.24 8.90
CA CYS A 16 28.70 -19.49 9.03
C CYS A 16 29.03 -18.16 9.72
N LYS A 17 29.40 -17.14 8.93
CA LYS A 17 29.05 -15.78 9.30
C LYS A 17 27.53 -15.79 9.34
N SER A 18 26.98 -16.02 10.52
CA SER A 18 25.66 -15.55 10.85
C SER A 18 25.73 -14.05 10.59
N THR A 19 25.24 -13.63 9.43
CA THR A 19 24.76 -12.28 9.25
C THR A 19 23.64 -12.16 10.27
N ARG A 20 23.98 -11.72 11.48
CA ARG A 20 23.03 -11.05 12.33
C ARG A 20 22.44 -9.98 11.43
N ASN A 21 21.23 -10.21 10.95
CA ASN A 21 20.43 -9.19 10.33
C ASN A 21 20.22 -8.16 11.42
N THR A 22 21.14 -7.20 11.53
CA THR A 22 20.83 -5.92 12.14
C THR A 22 19.77 -5.34 11.23
N ILE A 23 18.51 -5.57 11.58
CA ILE A 23 17.40 -4.82 11.05
C ILE A 23 17.71 -3.37 11.46
N GLU A 24 18.26 -2.59 10.53
CA GLU A 24 18.35 -1.15 10.71
C GLU A 24 16.91 -0.63 10.72
N TYR A 25 16.38 -0.42 11.92
CA TYR A 25 15.01 0.06 12.16
C TYR A 25 14.76 1.51 11.70
N THR A 26 15.73 2.13 11.03
CA THR A 26 15.65 3.50 10.58
C THR A 26 15.93 3.55 9.09
N ASP A 27 14.97 3.09 8.28
CA ASP A 27 14.81 3.64 6.94
C ASP A 27 14.26 5.08 7.10
N PRO A 28 15.08 6.13 6.91
CA PRO A 28 14.63 7.51 7.04
C PRO A 28 13.50 7.84 6.05
N GLY A 29 13.33 7.05 4.98
CA GLY A 29 12.23 7.17 4.03
C GLY A 29 10.85 6.92 4.64
N PHE A 30 10.74 6.17 5.73
CA PHE A 30 9.47 5.88 6.41
C PHE A 30 8.76 7.15 6.92
N TYR A 31 9.53 8.16 7.34
CA TYR A 31 8.99 9.45 7.79
C TYR A 31 8.50 10.34 6.63
N LEU A 32 9.07 10.14 5.44
CA LEU A 32 8.72 10.89 4.23
C LEU A 32 7.56 10.25 3.46
N GLN A 33 7.24 8.99 3.74
CA GLN A 33 6.12 8.30 3.12
C GLN A 33 4.77 8.88 3.57
N PRO A 34 3.78 8.93 2.67
CA PRO A 34 2.42 9.23 3.08
C PRO A 34 1.93 8.19 4.10
N VAL A 35 1.07 8.60 5.03
CA VAL A 35 0.46 7.68 6.01
C VAL A 35 -0.43 6.65 5.30
N LEU A 36 -1.00 7.06 4.17
CA LEU A 36 -1.88 6.29 3.31
C LEU A 36 -1.61 6.61 1.85
N LYS A 37 -1.56 5.59 1.01
CA LYS A 37 -1.65 5.70 -0.44
C LYS A 37 -2.63 4.66 -0.98
N MET A 38 -3.78 5.13 -1.48
CA MET A 38 -4.78 4.27 -2.13
C MET A 38 -4.73 4.50 -3.65
N LYS A 39 -4.50 3.44 -4.41
CA LYS A 39 -4.55 3.45 -5.88
C LYS A 39 -5.82 2.74 -6.32
N VAL A 40 -6.66 3.41 -7.09
CA VAL A 40 -7.83 2.82 -7.75
C VAL A 40 -7.49 2.70 -9.23
N VAL A 41 -7.38 1.46 -9.70
CA VAL A 41 -6.86 1.10 -11.02
C VAL A 41 -7.95 0.38 -11.81
N PRO A 42 -8.86 1.13 -12.43
CA PRO A 42 -9.93 0.57 -13.25
C PRO A 42 -9.39 0.17 -14.62
N THR A 43 -9.88 -0.94 -15.17
CA THR A 43 -9.39 -1.46 -16.47
C THR A 43 -9.69 -0.50 -17.62
N PHE A 44 -10.88 0.12 -17.64
CA PHE A 44 -11.38 0.91 -18.78
C PHE A 44 -11.59 2.39 -18.48
N SER A 45 -11.14 2.89 -17.33
CA SER A 45 -11.28 4.30 -16.97
C SER A 45 -10.01 4.86 -16.35
N ASN A 46 -10.05 6.13 -15.96
CA ASN A 46 -8.88 6.87 -15.49
C ASN A 46 -8.43 6.41 -14.10
N PRO A 47 -7.18 5.95 -13.91
CA PRO A 47 -6.64 5.63 -12.60
C PRO A 47 -6.59 6.85 -11.70
N VAL A 48 -6.82 6.61 -10.40
CA VAL A 48 -6.75 7.64 -9.38
C VAL A 48 -5.87 7.17 -8.24
N ILE A 49 -4.97 8.04 -7.79
CA ILE A 49 -4.17 7.85 -6.58
C ILE A 49 -4.58 8.88 -5.55
N TYR A 50 -4.89 8.42 -4.34
CA TYR A 50 -5.09 9.24 -3.14
C TYR A 50 -3.89 9.05 -2.21
N GLU A 51 -3.19 10.12 -1.87
CA GLU A 51 -2.08 10.13 -0.91
C GLU A 51 -2.40 11.07 0.25
N VAL A 52 -2.16 10.62 1.47
CA VAL A 52 -2.37 11.45 2.67
C VAL A 52 -1.04 11.66 3.37
N THR A 53 -0.67 12.91 3.60
CA THR A 53 0.58 13.25 4.31
C THR A 53 0.50 12.82 5.79
N ARG A 54 1.64 12.41 6.34
CA ARG A 54 1.74 11.98 7.74
C ARG A 54 1.73 13.15 8.72
N HIS A 55 2.24 14.30 8.32
CA HIS A 55 2.50 15.43 9.19
C HIS A 55 1.73 16.66 8.74
N LYS A 56 1.60 17.63 9.65
CA LYS A 56 0.97 18.92 9.36
C LYS A 56 1.79 19.72 8.35
N PRO A 57 1.13 20.48 7.44
CA PRO A 57 -0.32 20.46 7.21
C PRO A 57 -0.77 19.10 6.64
N TYR A 58 -1.83 18.53 7.20
CA TYR A 58 -2.37 17.26 6.73
C TYR A 58 -3.02 17.49 5.36
N GLN A 59 -2.57 16.75 4.35
CA GLN A 59 -2.98 17.00 2.98
C GLN A 59 -3.42 15.70 2.32
N LEU A 60 -4.58 15.75 1.69
CA LEU A 60 -5.03 14.76 0.71
C LEU A 60 -4.60 15.24 -0.68
N ILE A 61 -3.74 14.46 -1.32
CA ILE A 61 -3.31 14.67 -2.70
C ILE A 61 -4.03 13.64 -3.55
N THR A 62 -4.82 14.10 -4.52
CA THR A 62 -5.49 13.25 -5.50
C THR A 62 -4.85 13.46 -6.86
N THR A 63 -4.35 12.39 -7.47
CA THR A 63 -3.75 12.41 -8.81
C THR A 63 -4.57 11.51 -9.72
N THR A 64 -5.18 12.07 -10.75
CA THR A 64 -5.90 11.33 -11.79
C THR A 64 -5.02 11.24 -13.04
N TYR A 65 -5.03 10.09 -13.69
CA TYR A 65 -4.25 9.81 -14.89
C TYR A 65 -5.14 9.79 -16.14
N GLU A 66 -4.60 10.16 -17.32
CA GLU A 66 -5.38 10.23 -18.57
C GLU A 66 -5.66 8.86 -19.20
N GLY A 67 -4.84 7.86 -18.87
CA GLY A 67 -4.89 6.54 -19.45
C GLY A 67 -5.92 5.61 -18.81
N ALA A 68 -5.78 4.34 -19.13
CA ALA A 68 -6.59 3.25 -18.61
C ALA A 68 -5.73 2.39 -17.67
N GLY A 69 -6.25 2.05 -16.49
CA GLY A 69 -5.47 1.41 -15.43
C GLY A 69 -4.92 0.03 -15.76
N GLY A 70 -5.64 -0.74 -16.59
CA GLY A 70 -5.25 -2.07 -17.03
C GLY A 70 -4.28 -2.10 -18.23
N TYR A 71 -3.96 -0.95 -18.83
CA TYR A 71 -3.17 -0.88 -20.06
C TYR A 71 -1.99 0.10 -19.94
N ASP A 72 -2.24 1.38 -20.22
CA ASP A 72 -1.27 2.47 -20.13
C ASP A 72 -1.94 3.64 -19.42
N TRP A 73 -1.35 4.07 -18.30
CA TRP A 73 -1.84 5.17 -17.47
C TRP A 73 -1.58 6.53 -18.14
N LYS A 74 -0.71 6.61 -19.15
CA LYS A 74 -0.28 7.84 -19.81
C LYS A 74 0.26 8.86 -18.78
N GLY A 75 0.03 10.15 -19.04
CA GLY A 75 0.38 11.26 -18.16
C GLY A 75 -0.68 11.58 -17.10
N ILE A 76 -0.34 12.53 -16.23
CA ILE A 76 -1.23 13.06 -15.21
C ILE A 76 -2.29 13.95 -15.89
N LYS A 77 -3.56 13.59 -15.73
CA LYS A 77 -4.73 14.38 -16.15
C LYS A 77 -4.95 15.58 -15.24
N SER A 78 -4.93 15.31 -13.94
CA SER A 78 -5.15 16.33 -12.93
C SER A 78 -4.49 15.94 -11.62
N LYS A 79 -4.13 16.96 -10.85
CA LYS A 79 -3.60 16.80 -9.50
C LYS A 79 -4.23 17.84 -8.59
N LYS A 80 -4.96 17.40 -7.58
CA LYS A 80 -5.61 18.24 -6.57
C LYS A 80 -4.94 18.03 -5.22
N ARG A 81 -4.79 19.10 -4.45
CA ARG A 81 -4.31 19.05 -3.07
C ARG A 81 -5.33 19.74 -2.18
N ILE A 82 -5.78 19.05 -1.15
CA ILE A 82 -6.74 19.54 -0.17
C ILE A 82 -6.10 19.44 1.21
N GLU A 83 -6.09 20.54 1.95
CA GLU A 83 -5.75 20.51 3.37
C GLU A 83 -6.93 19.95 4.19
N LEU A 84 -6.61 18.99 5.05
CA LEU A 84 -7.53 18.31 5.96
C LEU A 84 -7.49 18.97 7.33
N THR A 85 -8.66 19.11 7.95
CA THR A 85 -8.73 19.46 9.38
C THR A 85 -8.19 18.31 10.23
N GLU A 86 -7.83 18.60 11.49
CA GLU A 86 -7.42 17.56 12.43
C GLU A 86 -8.49 16.49 12.63
N GLU A 87 -9.77 16.90 12.65
CA GLU A 87 -10.90 15.98 12.77
C GLU A 87 -11.02 15.06 11.54
N GLN A 88 -10.90 15.62 10.32
CA GLN A 88 -10.92 14.83 9.08
C GLN A 88 -9.75 13.85 9.03
N TYR A 89 -8.55 14.29 9.42
CA TYR A 89 -7.37 13.45 9.48
C TYR A 89 -7.51 12.31 10.51
N SER A 90 -7.95 12.63 11.73
CA SER A 90 -8.17 11.64 12.80
C SER A 90 -9.21 10.58 12.38
N LYS A 91 -10.32 11.02 11.78
CA LYS A 91 -11.35 10.14 11.24
C LYS A 91 -10.83 9.26 10.11
N LEU A 92 -9.95 9.79 9.25
CA LEU A 92 -9.28 9.03 8.20
C LEU A 92 -8.37 7.95 8.77
N VAL A 93 -7.54 8.30 9.76
CA VAL A 93 -6.63 7.35 10.42
C VAL A 93 -7.44 6.22 11.08
N SER A 94 -8.51 6.53 11.79
CA SER A 94 -9.37 5.49 12.40
C SER A 94 -9.99 4.53 11.37
N LYS A 95 -10.34 5.02 10.17
CA LYS A 95 -10.80 4.16 9.07
C LYS A 95 -9.67 3.33 8.49
N LEU A 96 -8.48 3.91 8.36
CA LEU A 96 -7.29 3.21 7.91
C LEU A 96 -6.92 2.06 8.86
N GLU A 97 -6.91 2.29 10.17
CA GLU A 97 -6.65 1.26 11.17
C GLU A 97 -7.55 0.03 11.00
N LYS A 98 -8.84 0.26 10.73
CA LYS A 98 -9.80 -0.83 10.47
C LYS A 98 -9.54 -1.50 9.12
N ALA A 99 -9.23 -0.74 8.08
CA ALA A 99 -8.95 -1.28 6.75
C ALA A 99 -7.63 -2.07 6.66
N LEU A 100 -6.70 -1.85 7.61
CA LEU A 100 -5.47 -2.63 7.74
C LEU A 100 -5.69 -4.02 8.38
N VAL A 101 -6.92 -4.32 8.83
CA VAL A 101 -7.33 -5.68 9.21
C VAL A 101 -7.72 -6.44 7.94
N PHE A 102 -6.73 -7.04 7.29
CA PHE A 102 -6.93 -7.67 5.99
C PHE A 102 -7.69 -9.00 6.08
N PRO A 103 -8.84 -9.17 5.40
CA PRO A 103 -9.46 -10.47 5.24
C PRO A 103 -8.65 -11.37 4.30
N LYS A 104 -8.86 -12.68 4.40
CA LYS A 104 -8.34 -13.68 3.45
C LYS A 104 -9.23 -13.73 2.20
N ASP A 105 -9.19 -12.67 1.41
CA ASP A 105 -9.83 -12.64 0.10
C ASP A 105 -8.95 -13.34 -0.96
N LYS A 106 -9.57 -14.09 -1.87
CA LYS A 106 -8.88 -14.83 -2.94
C LYS A 106 -9.44 -14.48 -4.33
N THR A 107 -10.29 -13.47 -4.39
CA THR A 107 -10.98 -13.10 -5.62
C THR A 107 -9.98 -12.39 -6.54
N LEU A 108 -9.93 -12.82 -7.80
CA LEU A 108 -9.06 -12.31 -8.84
C LEU A 108 -9.86 -12.22 -10.15
N GLY A 109 -9.47 -11.31 -11.03
CA GLY A 109 -10.03 -11.18 -12.37
C GLY A 109 -9.05 -10.55 -13.33
N MET A 110 -9.44 -10.50 -14.61
CA MET A 110 -8.61 -9.96 -15.70
C MET A 110 -9.01 -8.52 -16.06
N ASP A 111 -10.28 -8.18 -15.91
CA ASP A 111 -10.89 -6.88 -16.13
C ASP A 111 -11.59 -6.39 -14.86
N GLY A 112 -11.95 -5.10 -14.79
CA GLY A 112 -12.53 -4.47 -13.61
C GLY A 112 -11.53 -3.61 -12.82
N ASP A 113 -11.86 -3.35 -11.56
CA ASP A 113 -11.19 -2.37 -10.73
C ASP A 113 -10.29 -3.03 -9.69
N THR A 114 -8.98 -2.77 -9.77
CA THR A 114 -8.04 -3.18 -8.72
C THR A 114 -7.76 -2.01 -7.79
N TRP A 115 -7.98 -2.20 -6.50
CA TRP A 115 -7.70 -1.19 -5.49
C TRP A 115 -6.51 -1.64 -4.66
N MET A 116 -5.50 -0.78 -4.53
CA MET A 116 -4.27 -1.07 -3.80
C MET A 116 -4.11 -0.07 -2.67
N LEU A 117 -3.96 -0.57 -1.44
CA LEU A 117 -3.67 0.26 -0.27
C LEU A 117 -2.24 0.01 0.18
N GLU A 118 -1.45 1.07 0.24
CA GLU A 118 -0.17 1.12 0.92
C GLU A 118 -0.29 2.03 2.14
N SER A 119 0.31 1.64 3.26
CA SER A 119 0.31 2.45 4.48
C SER A 119 1.63 2.34 5.20
N SER A 120 2.04 3.47 5.79
CA SER A 120 3.16 3.57 6.71
C SER A 120 2.70 3.80 8.15
N LEU A 121 1.41 3.60 8.49
CA LEU A 121 0.86 3.98 9.80
C LEU A 121 1.62 3.35 10.98
N TYR A 122 1.89 2.03 10.92
CA TYR A 122 2.66 1.31 11.93
C TYR A 122 3.97 0.77 11.35
N GLN A 123 3.86 -0.06 10.32
CA GLN A 123 4.95 -0.58 9.50
C GLN A 123 4.51 -0.50 8.04
N TYR A 124 5.46 -0.45 7.11
CA TYR A 124 5.10 -0.46 5.68
C TYR A 124 4.29 -1.71 5.37
N THR A 125 3.07 -1.49 4.87
CA THR A 125 2.11 -2.54 4.59
C THR A 125 1.43 -2.22 3.27
N ALA A 126 1.31 -3.22 2.40
CA ALA A 126 0.65 -3.09 1.11
C ALA A 126 -0.30 -4.27 0.88
N VAL A 127 -1.50 -3.98 0.35
CA VAL A 127 -2.49 -4.99 -0.06
C VAL A 127 -3.19 -4.53 -1.32
N ALA A 128 -3.66 -5.48 -2.12
CA ALA A 128 -4.47 -5.21 -3.31
C ALA A 128 -5.67 -6.15 -3.34
N TYR A 129 -6.83 -5.61 -3.71
CA TYR A 129 -8.07 -6.35 -3.89
C TYR A 129 -8.69 -6.02 -5.25
N TRP A 130 -9.14 -7.06 -5.95
CA TRP A 130 -9.87 -6.93 -7.19
C TRP A 130 -11.37 -6.81 -6.90
N GLU A 131 -12.03 -5.79 -7.45
CA GLU A 131 -13.47 -5.51 -7.30
C GLU A 131 -13.96 -5.56 -5.83
N PRO A 132 -13.37 -4.81 -4.89
CA PRO A 132 -13.71 -4.94 -3.46
C PRO A 132 -15.17 -4.57 -3.13
N GLU A 133 -15.87 -3.88 -4.04
CA GLU A 133 -17.32 -3.59 -3.94
C GLU A 133 -18.19 -4.81 -4.27
N TYR A 134 -17.66 -5.80 -5.00
CA TYR A 134 -18.38 -7.04 -5.29
C TYR A 134 -18.41 -7.96 -4.07
N GLN A 135 -19.62 -8.26 -3.58
CA GLN A 135 -19.85 -9.11 -2.41
C GLN A 135 -19.04 -8.67 -1.16
N THR A 136 -18.84 -7.37 -0.97
CA THR A 136 -17.97 -6.77 0.06
C THR A 136 -18.12 -7.43 1.43
N HIS A 137 -19.36 -7.63 1.91
CA HIS A 137 -19.63 -8.23 3.21
C HIS A 137 -19.20 -9.70 3.31
N LYS A 138 -19.44 -10.50 2.26
CA LYS A 138 -19.00 -11.91 2.25
C LYS A 138 -17.48 -12.03 2.23
N ARG A 139 -16.79 -11.02 1.70
CA ARG A 139 -15.34 -10.95 1.56
C ARG A 139 -14.65 -10.24 2.73
N GLY A 140 -15.41 -9.64 3.66
CA GLY A 140 -14.88 -8.91 4.81
C GLY A 140 -14.17 -7.60 4.43
N LEU A 141 -14.54 -6.99 3.30
CA LEU A 141 -13.87 -5.81 2.73
C LEU A 141 -14.58 -4.49 3.08
N GLU A 142 -15.53 -4.49 4.02
CA GLU A 142 -16.37 -3.31 4.29
C GLU A 142 -15.56 -2.12 4.75
N ASP A 143 -14.57 -2.32 5.63
CA ASP A 143 -13.72 -1.23 6.10
C ASP A 143 -12.79 -0.71 5.00
N PHE A 144 -12.33 -1.59 4.13
CA PHE A 144 -11.54 -1.22 2.95
C PHE A 144 -12.34 -0.34 2.00
N VAL A 145 -13.59 -0.73 1.71
CA VAL A 145 -14.51 0.06 0.88
C VAL A 145 -14.87 1.39 1.54
N ARG A 146 -15.20 1.37 2.85
CA ARG A 146 -15.50 2.59 3.62
C ARG A 146 -14.35 3.59 3.65
N LEU A 147 -13.10 3.12 3.66
CA LEU A 147 -11.92 3.98 3.58
C LEU A 147 -11.84 4.69 2.22
N LYS A 148 -11.97 3.93 1.12
CA LYS A 148 -11.97 4.50 -0.24
C LYS A 148 -13.10 5.51 -0.44
N SER A 149 -14.33 5.19 -0.03
CA SER A 149 -15.46 6.12 -0.13
C SER A 149 -15.22 7.42 0.67
N TYR A 150 -14.55 7.32 1.82
CA TYR A 150 -14.22 8.51 2.60
C TYR A 150 -13.16 9.39 1.93
N LEU A 151 -12.14 8.79 1.32
CA LEU A 151 -11.15 9.51 0.50
C LEU A 151 -11.82 10.22 -0.68
N GLU A 152 -12.76 9.56 -1.36
CA GLU A 152 -13.53 10.15 -2.46
C GLU A 152 -14.37 11.33 -1.99
N GLN A 153 -15.07 11.20 -0.86
CA GLN A 153 -15.83 12.28 -0.25
C GLN A 153 -14.93 13.50 0.01
N LEU A 154 -13.81 13.29 0.71
CA LEU A 154 -12.84 14.36 1.00
C LEU A 154 -12.27 15.00 -0.27
N SER A 155 -12.07 14.23 -1.34
CA SER A 155 -11.55 14.75 -2.61
C SER A 155 -12.55 15.67 -3.35
N ARG A 156 -13.85 15.45 -3.15
CA ARG A 156 -14.94 16.23 -3.77
C ARG A 156 -15.30 17.47 -2.96
N GLU A 157 -15.19 17.40 -1.64
CA GLU A 157 -15.40 18.54 -0.74
C GLU A 157 -14.23 19.54 -0.86
N LYS A 158 -14.29 20.44 -1.85
CA LYS A 158 -13.69 21.80 -1.94
C LYS A 158 -13.61 22.22 -3.40
#